data_AF-A0A2K3YFI3-F1
#
_entry.id   AF-A0A2K3YFI3-F1
#
_cell.length_a   1.000
_cell.length_b   1.000
_cell.length_c   1.000
_cell.angle_alpha   90.00
_cell.angle_beta   90.00
_cell.angle_gamma   90.00
#
_symmetry.space_group_name_H-M   'P 1'
#
loop_
_entity.id
_entity.type
_entity.pdbx_description
1 polymer ?
#
loop_
_entity_poly.entity_id
_entity_poly.type
_entity_poly.pdbx_seq_one_letter_code
_entity_poly.pdbx_strand_id
1 'polypeptide(L)'
;MKKIILFLCVVITLTLSLIIVDSAKSFSFYNHIEKGSQKVNFYFDSTDIPKKHAKDAWPYFTYLSKKYHVHITKVTYVNDSKILIHTTDNELKQKAGKNKKLNIFDSSLSIKVFPLKNTNLTKEGIYQLKGKEKDVHEVIRLINKEVGVVDKMDGDLLTGLSLDFFSTALTLFLIILLFVVLLHHLLNQKRQLKILYDLGYRQHQIVKYIIQGFANFIWLFIVLSMILVLLSYQIIYQDTYIHIALFIVLLVEVVLLVLLYSFTTTTVYFFVKRYTNSKQSYSKQVMIGLYMMISAIAIVLVAMSTIQLITNYKDFEHQKTSLKHWDITKNMYGTNVHYVGQLKSHDIEKKVDMKIKSYFLSSDNQGFISDAENFTYDNGFFLYQLNEKENADIEATGKTIIIDENYLKRHPKKNTQGDDVRQHIQKDDKTQNILVPIKLKRHEQKILQNFKKEFTHVKDFDRDNEDIDSSLNINIIWVKNDVDYFTYNAMIGGTKNTVVSPIAVVETGNTDPLNYGYYFSMYYYFKSHLDNPYETIHS
;
A
#
# COMPACT_ATOMS: atom_id res chain seq x y z
N MET A 1 40.04 -15.27 4.52
CA MET A 1 39.62 -14.59 3.27
C MET A 1 38.71 -15.46 2.42
N LYS A 2 39.12 -16.63 1.91
CA LYS A 2 38.25 -17.49 1.07
C LYS A 2 36.90 -17.86 1.72
N LYS A 3 36.89 -18.19 3.02
CA LYS A 3 35.67 -18.42 3.81
C LYS A 3 34.75 -17.18 3.91
N ILE A 4 35.33 -15.97 3.99
CA ILE A 4 34.58 -14.71 4.05
C ILE A 4 33.94 -14.42 2.68
N ILE A 5 34.69 -14.63 1.59
CA ILE A 5 34.18 -14.50 0.22
C ILE A 5 33.01 -15.46 0.00
N LEU A 6 33.15 -16.72 0.40
CA LEU A 6 32.06 -17.71 0.36
C LEU A 6 30.83 -17.23 1.13
N PHE A 7 30.99 -16.81 2.39
CA PHE A 7 29.89 -16.32 3.21
C PHE A 7 29.16 -15.14 2.55
N LEU A 8 29.93 -14.15 2.05
CA LEU A 8 29.37 -12.99 1.36
C LEU A 8 28.61 -13.41 0.09
N CYS A 9 29.16 -14.29 -0.74
CA CYS A 9 28.46 -14.76 -1.94
C CYS A 9 27.13 -15.44 -1.61
N VAL A 10 27.10 -16.27 -0.56
CA VAL A 10 25.88 -16.96 -0.12
C VAL A 10 24.83 -15.96 0.38
N VAL A 11 25.21 -15.00 1.24
CA VAL A 11 24.28 -13.98 1.77
C VAL A 11 23.76 -13.08 0.65
N ILE A 12 24.63 -12.61 -0.26
CA ILE A 12 24.24 -11.79 -1.41
C ILE A 12 23.26 -12.55 -2.31
N THR A 13 23.53 -13.84 -2.58
CA THR A 13 22.66 -14.66 -3.42
C THR A 13 21.31 -14.85 -2.74
N LEU A 14 21.29 -15.05 -1.42
CA LEU A 14 20.06 -15.18 -0.66
C LEU A 14 19.20 -13.91 -0.73
N THR A 15 19.78 -12.75 -0.38
CA THR A 15 19.02 -11.49 -0.34
C THR A 15 18.58 -11.08 -1.74
N LEU A 16 19.48 -11.13 -2.73
CA LEU A 16 19.17 -10.73 -4.10
C LEU A 16 18.13 -11.64 -4.75
N SER A 17 18.18 -12.95 -4.51
CA SER A 17 17.18 -13.88 -5.06
C SER A 17 15.80 -13.61 -4.49
N LEU A 18 15.69 -13.34 -3.18
CA LEU A 18 14.40 -13.02 -2.56
C LEU A 18 13.82 -11.68 -3.07
N ILE A 19 14.66 -10.65 -3.20
CA ILE A 19 14.24 -9.36 -3.80
C ILE A 19 13.72 -9.55 -5.23
N ILE A 20 14.43 -10.34 -6.04
CA ILE A 20 14.03 -10.61 -7.43
C ILE A 20 12.75 -11.44 -7.49
N VAL A 21 12.60 -12.45 -6.61
CA VAL A 21 11.37 -13.23 -6.51
C VAL A 21 10.18 -12.33 -6.20
N ASP A 22 10.28 -11.49 -5.18
CA ASP A 22 9.22 -10.57 -4.79
C ASP A 22 8.84 -9.62 -5.93
N SER A 23 9.85 -9.01 -6.54
CA SER A 23 9.66 -8.15 -7.72
C SER A 23 9.03 -8.88 -8.89
N ALA A 24 9.43 -10.14 -9.14
CA ALA A 24 8.90 -10.95 -10.23
C ALA A 24 7.45 -11.38 -9.99
N LYS A 25 7.03 -11.59 -8.73
CA LYS A 25 5.63 -11.83 -8.36
C LYS A 25 4.77 -10.61 -8.69
N SER A 26 5.15 -9.43 -8.17
CA SER A 26 4.46 -8.16 -8.46
C SER A 26 4.41 -7.85 -9.95
N PHE A 27 5.53 -8.08 -10.66
CA PHE A 27 5.63 -7.88 -12.11
C PHE A 27 4.82 -8.90 -12.93
N SER A 28 4.47 -10.06 -12.36
CA SER A 28 3.70 -11.09 -13.07
C SER A 28 2.30 -10.57 -13.43
N PHE A 29 1.63 -9.88 -12.50
CA PHE A 29 0.33 -9.28 -12.76
C PHE A 29 0.42 -8.20 -13.85
N TYR A 30 1.38 -7.28 -13.72
CA TYR A 30 1.65 -6.23 -14.70
C TYR A 30 1.84 -6.83 -16.11
N ASN A 31 2.71 -7.83 -16.25
CA ASN A 31 2.99 -8.45 -17.55
C ASN A 31 1.77 -9.07 -18.23
N HIS A 32 0.87 -9.67 -17.45
CA HIS A 32 -0.28 -10.38 -18.00
C HIS A 32 -1.45 -9.44 -18.30
N ILE A 33 -1.62 -8.37 -17.52
CA ILE A 33 -2.84 -7.54 -17.53
C ILE A 33 -2.58 -6.09 -17.96
N GLU A 34 -1.52 -5.46 -17.47
CA GLU A 34 -1.29 -4.01 -17.60
C GLU A 34 -0.24 -3.64 -18.67
N LYS A 35 0.58 -4.60 -19.10
CA LYS A 35 1.68 -4.33 -20.00
C LYS A 35 1.20 -3.82 -21.35
N GLY A 36 1.62 -2.60 -21.70
CA GLY A 36 1.30 -1.95 -22.96
C GLY A 36 -0.18 -1.55 -23.08
N SER A 37 -0.91 -1.51 -21.97
CA SER A 37 -2.24 -0.91 -21.91
C SER A 37 -2.18 0.49 -21.31
N GLN A 38 -3.10 1.32 -21.76
CA GLN A 38 -3.38 2.58 -21.10
C GLN A 38 -4.38 2.32 -19.96
N LYS A 39 -3.92 2.58 -18.73
CA LYS A 39 -4.74 2.47 -17.52
C LYS A 39 -5.64 3.70 -17.40
N VAL A 40 -6.93 3.47 -17.23
CA VAL A 40 -7.91 4.53 -17.09
C VAL A 40 -8.91 4.20 -16.00
N ASN A 41 -9.37 5.23 -15.29
CA ASN A 41 -10.52 5.13 -14.40
C ASN A 41 -11.74 5.67 -15.12
N PHE A 42 -12.82 4.89 -15.17
CA PHE A 42 -14.08 5.30 -15.79
C PHE A 42 -15.18 5.44 -14.75
N TYR A 43 -15.91 6.54 -14.82
CA TYR A 43 -17.08 6.84 -14.01
C TYR A 43 -18.15 7.52 -14.85
N PHE A 44 -19.41 7.41 -14.42
CA PHE A 44 -20.48 8.14 -15.07
C PHE A 44 -20.38 9.63 -14.76
N ASP A 45 -20.76 10.43 -15.75
CA ASP A 45 -20.86 11.87 -15.60
C ASP A 45 -22.00 12.18 -14.61
N SER A 46 -21.75 13.04 -13.62
CA SER A 46 -22.73 13.41 -12.58
C SER A 46 -23.73 14.47 -13.05
N THR A 47 -23.75 14.78 -14.34
CA THR A 47 -24.68 15.74 -14.95
C THR A 47 -26.08 15.13 -15.12
N ASP A 48 -27.12 15.96 -14.93
CA ASP A 48 -28.54 15.55 -14.97
C ASP A 48 -29.00 14.96 -16.33
N ILE A 49 -28.20 15.09 -17.38
CA ILE A 49 -28.53 14.60 -18.72
C ILE A 49 -27.72 13.32 -19.00
N PRO A 50 -28.32 12.12 -18.94
CA PRO A 50 -27.61 10.88 -19.20
C PRO A 50 -27.13 10.83 -20.65
N LYS A 51 -25.83 10.59 -20.84
CA LYS A 51 -25.22 10.44 -22.16
C LYS A 51 -25.85 9.27 -22.93
N LYS A 52 -25.85 9.38 -24.27
CA LYS A 52 -26.55 8.48 -25.19
C LYS A 52 -26.37 6.99 -24.89
N HIS A 53 -25.15 6.58 -24.57
CA HIS A 53 -24.77 5.19 -24.35
C HIS A 53 -24.51 4.84 -22.87
N ALA A 54 -24.98 5.66 -21.92
CA ALA A 54 -24.77 5.41 -20.48
C ALA A 54 -25.48 4.13 -20.01
N LYS A 55 -26.71 3.87 -20.50
CA LYS A 55 -27.50 2.68 -20.11
C LYS A 55 -26.95 1.39 -20.71
N ASP A 56 -26.42 1.43 -21.93
CA ASP A 56 -25.86 0.32 -22.70
C ASP A 56 -24.33 0.35 -22.84
N ALA A 57 -23.63 0.92 -21.85
CA ALA A 57 -22.17 1.06 -21.86
C ALA A 57 -21.42 -0.26 -22.15
N TRP A 58 -21.86 -1.38 -21.59
CA TRP A 58 -21.23 -2.69 -21.82
C TRP A 58 -21.26 -3.14 -23.30
N PRO A 59 -22.44 -3.20 -23.96
CA PRO A 59 -22.53 -3.36 -25.41
C PRO A 59 -21.69 -2.35 -26.19
N TYR A 60 -21.73 -1.07 -25.79
CA TYR A 60 -21.03 -0.01 -26.49
C TYR A 60 -19.50 -0.17 -26.41
N PHE A 61 -18.94 -0.49 -25.24
CA PHE A 61 -17.52 -0.83 -25.07
C PHE A 61 -17.12 -2.02 -25.94
N THR A 62 -17.96 -3.06 -26.01
CA THR A 62 -17.72 -4.21 -26.88
C THR A 62 -17.72 -3.80 -28.36
N TYR A 63 -18.60 -2.89 -28.76
CA TYR A 63 -18.62 -2.33 -30.12
C TYR A 63 -17.36 -1.51 -30.43
N LEU A 64 -16.96 -0.60 -29.53
CA LEU A 64 -15.74 0.19 -29.68
C LEU A 64 -14.50 -0.69 -29.79
N SER A 65 -14.42 -1.71 -28.94
CA SER A 65 -13.33 -2.70 -28.95
C SER A 65 -13.17 -3.36 -30.33
N LYS A 66 -14.28 -3.80 -30.93
CA LYS A 66 -14.28 -4.43 -32.25
C LYS A 66 -13.96 -3.45 -33.37
N LYS A 67 -14.54 -2.24 -33.33
CA LYS A 67 -14.40 -1.24 -34.39
C LYS A 67 -12.98 -0.69 -34.48
N TYR A 68 -12.38 -0.40 -33.32
CA TYR A 68 -11.06 0.24 -33.21
C TYR A 68 -9.94 -0.75 -32.89
N HIS A 69 -10.23 -2.06 -32.85
CA HIS A 69 -9.26 -3.11 -32.50
C HIS A 69 -8.53 -2.83 -31.18
N VAL A 70 -9.25 -2.27 -30.21
CA VAL A 70 -8.75 -2.00 -28.85
C VAL A 70 -9.30 -3.06 -27.91
N HIS A 71 -8.42 -3.80 -27.24
CA HIS A 71 -8.82 -4.69 -26.17
C HIS A 71 -9.12 -3.88 -24.91
N ILE A 72 -10.36 -4.01 -24.44
CA ILE A 72 -10.87 -3.40 -23.22
C ILE A 72 -10.95 -4.47 -22.13
N THR A 73 -10.24 -4.25 -21.04
CA THR A 73 -10.18 -5.14 -19.87
C THR A 73 -10.53 -4.37 -18.61
N LYS A 74 -11.66 -4.69 -17.97
CA LYS A 74 -12.01 -4.18 -16.64
C LYS A 74 -11.39 -5.06 -15.56
N VAL A 75 -10.75 -4.44 -14.57
CA VAL A 75 -10.23 -5.11 -13.37
C VAL A 75 -11.14 -4.79 -12.19
N THR A 76 -11.54 -5.81 -11.42
CA THR A 76 -12.35 -5.65 -10.21
C THR A 76 -11.72 -6.46 -9.08
N TYR A 77 -11.24 -5.76 -8.06
CA TYR A 77 -10.70 -6.35 -6.85
C TYR A 77 -11.86 -6.70 -5.93
N VAL A 78 -12.10 -7.99 -5.68
CA VAL A 78 -13.12 -8.45 -4.74
C VAL A 78 -12.58 -8.40 -3.31
N ASN A 79 -11.31 -8.74 -3.16
CA ASN A 79 -10.48 -8.54 -1.98
C ASN A 79 -9.00 -8.63 -2.41
N ASP A 80 -8.08 -8.55 -1.45
CA ASP A 80 -6.63 -8.55 -1.69
C ASP A 80 -6.10 -9.81 -2.41
N SER A 81 -6.82 -10.93 -2.32
CA SER A 81 -6.43 -12.21 -2.91
C SER A 81 -7.28 -12.63 -4.11
N LYS A 82 -8.35 -11.91 -4.45
CA LYS A 82 -9.33 -12.34 -5.46
C LYS A 82 -9.66 -11.23 -6.43
N ILE A 83 -9.34 -11.45 -7.70
CA ILE A 83 -9.50 -10.48 -8.77
C ILE A 83 -10.40 -11.06 -9.86
N LEU A 84 -11.40 -10.28 -10.25
CA LEU A 84 -12.26 -10.58 -11.40
C LEU A 84 -11.87 -9.68 -12.56
N ILE A 85 -11.59 -10.31 -13.69
CA ILE A 85 -11.22 -9.64 -14.94
C ILE A 85 -12.34 -9.85 -15.93
N HIS A 86 -12.86 -8.76 -16.48
CA HIS A 86 -13.82 -8.80 -17.58
C HIS A 86 -13.15 -8.22 -18.81
N THR A 87 -13.06 -8.98 -19.90
CA THR A 87 -12.24 -8.56 -21.04
C THR A 87 -12.86 -8.90 -22.39
N THR A 88 -12.53 -8.07 -23.38
CA THR A 88 -12.72 -8.34 -24.80
C THR A 88 -11.53 -9.05 -25.43
N ASP A 89 -10.39 -9.13 -24.74
CA ASP A 89 -9.16 -9.80 -25.20
C ASP A 89 -9.35 -11.33 -25.27
N ASN A 90 -9.26 -11.87 -26.49
CA ASN A 90 -9.39 -13.30 -26.74
C ASN A 90 -8.17 -14.10 -26.26
N GLU A 91 -6.96 -13.54 -26.34
CA GLU A 91 -5.74 -14.21 -25.87
C GLU A 91 -5.79 -14.38 -24.36
N LEU A 92 -6.19 -13.33 -23.63
CA LEU A 92 -6.31 -13.39 -22.17
C LEU A 92 -7.36 -14.42 -21.73
N LYS A 93 -8.48 -14.49 -22.43
CA LYS A 93 -9.51 -15.52 -22.20
C LYS A 93 -9.00 -16.93 -22.48
N GLN A 94 -8.20 -17.14 -23.53
CA GLN A 94 -7.60 -18.43 -23.83
C GLN A 94 -6.58 -18.85 -22.76
N LYS A 95 -5.74 -17.92 -22.28
CA LYS A 95 -4.77 -18.16 -21.20
C LYS A 95 -5.42 -18.58 -19.87
N ALA A 96 -6.62 -18.08 -19.57
CA ALA A 96 -7.37 -18.47 -18.36
C ALA A 96 -7.97 -19.90 -18.43
N GLY A 97 -7.87 -20.57 -19.58
CA GLY A 97 -8.31 -21.95 -19.77
C GLY A 97 -9.81 -22.17 -19.52
N LYS A 98 -10.21 -23.45 -19.45
CA LYS A 98 -11.62 -23.86 -19.31
C LYS A 98 -12.27 -23.45 -17.97
N ASN A 99 -11.46 -23.37 -16.92
CA ASN A 99 -11.93 -23.02 -15.57
C ASN A 99 -11.98 -21.50 -15.33
N LYS A 100 -11.69 -20.69 -16.37
CA LYS A 100 -11.62 -19.23 -16.30
C LYS A 100 -10.58 -18.72 -15.30
N LYS A 101 -9.62 -19.55 -14.86
CA LYS A 101 -8.61 -19.21 -13.86
C LYS A 101 -7.31 -18.84 -14.58
N LEU A 102 -6.84 -17.62 -14.37
CA LEU A 102 -5.54 -17.20 -14.85
C LEU A 102 -4.49 -17.55 -13.79
N ASN A 103 -3.53 -18.39 -14.16
CA ASN A 103 -2.40 -18.72 -13.31
C ASN A 103 -1.25 -17.77 -13.64
N ILE A 104 -0.84 -16.96 -12.65
CA ILE A 104 0.34 -16.10 -12.72
C ILE A 104 1.38 -16.59 -11.71
N PHE A 105 2.60 -16.03 -11.75
CA PHE A 105 3.68 -16.32 -10.79
C PHE A 105 3.39 -15.66 -9.43
N ASP A 106 2.22 -15.96 -8.88
CA ASP A 106 1.78 -15.61 -7.54
C ASP A 106 0.55 -16.48 -7.22
N SER A 107 0.73 -17.52 -6.40
CA SER A 107 -0.38 -18.40 -6.01
C SER A 107 -1.35 -17.75 -5.01
N SER A 108 -0.97 -16.65 -4.36
CA SER A 108 -1.84 -15.96 -3.43
C SER A 108 -3.03 -15.29 -4.14
N LEU A 109 -2.86 -14.97 -5.44
CA LEU A 109 -3.86 -14.31 -6.26
C LEU A 109 -4.74 -15.32 -7.02
N SER A 110 -6.04 -15.26 -6.74
CA SER A 110 -7.11 -15.98 -7.43
C SER A 110 -7.74 -15.09 -8.49
N ILE A 111 -7.24 -15.21 -9.72
CA ILE A 111 -7.69 -14.39 -10.85
C ILE A 111 -8.67 -15.16 -11.72
N LYS A 112 -9.88 -14.62 -11.91
CA LYS A 112 -10.88 -15.19 -12.83
C LYS A 112 -11.16 -14.26 -14.00
N VAL A 113 -11.13 -14.80 -15.23
CA VAL A 113 -11.31 -14.05 -16.47
C VAL A 113 -12.65 -14.39 -17.13
N PHE A 114 -13.43 -13.35 -17.42
CA PHE A 114 -14.76 -13.44 -18.02
C PHE A 114 -14.86 -12.55 -19.27
N PRO A 115 -15.79 -12.84 -20.20
CA PRO A 115 -16.12 -11.93 -21.27
C PRO A 115 -16.65 -10.59 -20.74
N LEU A 116 -16.38 -9.49 -21.45
CA LEU A 116 -16.93 -8.15 -21.19
C LEU A 116 -18.43 -8.05 -21.57
N LYS A 117 -19.28 -8.91 -21.00
CA LYS A 117 -20.73 -8.94 -21.26
C LYS A 117 -21.46 -9.64 -20.12
N ASN A 118 -22.66 -9.15 -19.77
CA ASN A 118 -23.58 -9.76 -18.78
C ASN A 118 -22.95 -9.95 -17.39
N THR A 119 -22.65 -8.83 -16.72
CA THR A 119 -22.18 -8.83 -15.34
C THR A 119 -23.20 -8.09 -14.48
N ASN A 120 -23.35 -8.53 -13.22
CA ASN A 120 -24.08 -7.76 -12.19
C ASN A 120 -23.16 -6.73 -11.53
N LEU A 121 -21.99 -6.48 -12.12
CA LEU A 121 -21.04 -5.50 -11.65
C LEU A 121 -21.32 -4.16 -12.33
N THR A 122 -21.09 -3.08 -11.60
CA THR A 122 -21.06 -1.72 -12.12
C THR A 122 -20.21 -1.61 -13.37
N LYS A 123 -20.54 -0.64 -14.22
CA LYS A 123 -19.73 -0.29 -15.38
C LYS A 123 -18.57 0.62 -14.99
N GLU A 124 -18.59 1.22 -13.81
CA GLU A 124 -17.50 2.08 -13.32
C GLU A 124 -16.31 1.29 -12.78
N GLY A 125 -15.14 1.94 -12.76
CA GLY A 125 -13.91 1.45 -12.16
C GLY A 125 -12.74 1.45 -13.14
N ILE A 126 -11.75 0.60 -12.86
CA ILE A 126 -10.46 0.60 -13.54
C ILE A 126 -10.51 -0.26 -14.81
N TYR A 127 -10.08 0.33 -15.92
CA TYR A 127 -9.97 -0.29 -17.22
C TYR A 127 -8.54 -0.22 -17.76
N GLN A 128 -8.14 -1.28 -18.44
CA GLN A 128 -6.91 -1.40 -19.20
C GLN A 128 -7.26 -1.45 -20.68
N LEU A 129 -6.81 -0.45 -21.44
CA LEU A 129 -7.08 -0.30 -22.88
C LEU A 129 -5.81 -0.63 -23.67
N LYS A 130 -5.81 -1.73 -24.42
CA LYS A 130 -4.64 -2.21 -25.17
C LYS A 130 -4.90 -2.18 -26.66
N GLY A 131 -4.10 -1.44 -27.41
CA GLY A 131 -4.24 -1.27 -28.85
C GLY A 131 -3.24 -0.25 -29.40
N LYS A 132 -3.39 0.17 -30.66
CA LYS A 132 -2.58 1.27 -31.21
C LYS A 132 -2.97 2.57 -30.51
N GLU A 133 -1.98 3.41 -30.24
CA GLU A 133 -2.17 4.65 -29.47
C GLU A 133 -3.29 5.55 -30.02
N LYS A 134 -3.34 5.75 -31.35
CA LYS A 134 -4.39 6.54 -32.00
C LYS A 134 -5.79 5.96 -31.78
N ASP A 135 -5.92 4.64 -31.84
CA ASP A 135 -7.19 3.94 -31.67
C ASP A 135 -7.65 3.98 -30.21
N VAL A 136 -6.72 3.84 -29.26
CA VAL A 136 -7.00 3.98 -27.82
C VAL A 136 -7.47 5.40 -27.49
N HIS A 137 -6.80 6.43 -28.03
CA HIS A 137 -7.22 7.82 -27.85
C HIS A 137 -8.62 8.06 -28.41
N GLU A 138 -8.94 7.49 -29.57
CA GLU A 138 -10.27 7.61 -30.16
C GLU A 138 -11.35 6.90 -29.33
N VAL A 139 -11.05 5.71 -28.80
CA VAL A 139 -11.95 5.00 -27.87
C VAL A 139 -12.20 5.85 -26.63
N ILE A 140 -11.16 6.41 -26.00
CA ILE A 140 -11.30 7.29 -24.83
C ILE A 140 -12.17 8.52 -25.18
N ARG A 141 -11.92 9.16 -26.33
CA ARG A 141 -12.70 10.31 -26.79
C ARG A 141 -14.19 9.97 -26.94
N LEU A 142 -14.50 8.81 -27.51
CA LEU A 142 -15.88 8.36 -27.70
C LEU A 142 -16.56 7.99 -26.38
N ILE A 143 -15.84 7.37 -25.44
CA ILE A 143 -16.37 7.10 -24.09
C ILE A 143 -16.68 8.42 -23.37
N ASN A 144 -15.77 9.39 -23.43
CA ASN A 144 -15.97 10.73 -22.85
C ASN A 144 -17.17 11.48 -23.46
N LYS A 145 -17.38 11.31 -24.77
CA LYS A 145 -18.47 11.97 -25.49
C LYS A 145 -19.83 11.29 -25.26
N GLU A 146 -19.87 9.96 -25.28
CA GLU A 146 -21.14 9.22 -25.44
C GLU A 146 -21.54 8.40 -24.22
N VAL A 147 -20.67 8.21 -23.22
CA VAL A 147 -20.94 7.31 -22.07
C VAL A 147 -20.73 7.98 -20.71
N GLY A 148 -19.54 8.51 -20.43
CA GLY A 148 -19.18 9.00 -19.09
C GLY A 148 -17.92 9.84 -19.13
N VAL A 149 -17.10 9.77 -18.07
CA VAL A 149 -15.81 10.45 -17.97
C VAL A 149 -14.71 9.42 -17.73
N VAL A 150 -13.54 9.67 -18.31
CA VAL A 150 -12.36 8.80 -18.27
C VAL A 150 -11.17 9.63 -17.80
N ASP A 151 -10.66 9.27 -16.62
CA ASP A 151 -9.40 9.80 -16.11
C ASP A 151 -8.26 8.86 -16.48
N LYS A 152 -7.21 9.42 -17.09
CA LYS A 152 -5.99 8.68 -17.34
C LYS A 152 -5.27 8.48 -16.00
N MET A 153 -4.92 7.24 -15.70
CA MET A 153 -4.11 6.92 -14.53
C MET A 153 -2.67 6.68 -14.99
N ASP A 154 -1.70 7.09 -14.17
CA ASP A 154 -0.31 6.76 -14.44
C ASP A 154 -0.11 5.24 -14.28
N GLY A 155 0.24 4.60 -15.40
CA GLY A 155 0.54 3.18 -15.50
C GLY A 155 2.03 2.94 -15.60
N ASP A 156 2.83 3.58 -14.74
CA ASP A 156 4.28 3.43 -14.78
C ASP A 156 4.70 2.03 -14.31
N LEU A 157 5.71 1.46 -14.97
CA LEU A 157 6.29 0.17 -14.60
C LEU A 157 6.97 0.25 -13.24
N LEU A 158 7.49 1.42 -12.86
CA LEU A 158 8.15 1.64 -11.57
C LEU A 158 7.19 1.62 -10.39
N THR A 159 5.92 2.00 -10.56
CA THR A 159 4.93 1.96 -9.46
C THR A 159 4.48 0.53 -9.14
N GLY A 160 4.66 -0.42 -10.07
CA GLY A 160 4.39 -1.85 -9.86
C GLY A 160 5.56 -2.64 -9.23
N LEU A 161 6.72 -2.02 -9.01
CA LEU A 161 7.89 -2.66 -8.40
C LEU A 161 8.00 -2.30 -6.92
N SER A 162 7.64 -3.24 -6.05
CA SER A 162 7.81 -3.15 -4.59
C SER A 162 9.27 -3.40 -4.18
N LEU A 163 10.19 -2.51 -4.56
CA LEU A 163 11.59 -2.64 -4.12
C LEU A 163 11.76 -2.08 -2.70
N ASP A 164 12.05 -2.96 -1.73
CA ASP A 164 12.48 -2.54 -0.40
C ASP A 164 13.84 -1.84 -0.49
N PHE A 165 13.84 -0.53 -0.20
CA PHE A 165 15.02 0.32 -0.28
C PHE A 165 16.12 -0.15 0.68
N PHE A 166 15.75 -0.60 1.89
CA PHE A 166 16.71 -1.09 2.87
C PHE A 166 17.44 -2.33 2.36
N SER A 167 16.70 -3.38 1.97
CA SER A 167 17.28 -4.63 1.48
C SER A 167 18.12 -4.43 0.21
N THR A 168 17.71 -3.52 -0.67
CA THR A 168 18.44 -3.17 -1.89
C THR A 168 19.77 -2.49 -1.56
N ALA A 169 19.75 -1.45 -0.71
CA ALA A 169 20.96 -0.72 -0.30
C ALA A 169 21.95 -1.64 0.45
N LEU A 170 21.44 -2.49 1.34
CA LEU A 170 22.24 -3.47 2.08
C LEU A 170 22.90 -4.49 1.14
N THR A 171 22.15 -5.03 0.18
CA THR A 171 22.69 -5.99 -0.80
C THR A 171 23.79 -5.35 -1.65
N LEU A 172 23.60 -4.10 -2.09
CA LEU A 172 24.62 -3.36 -2.82
C LEU A 172 25.89 -3.14 -1.97
N PHE A 173 25.74 -2.81 -0.69
CA PHE A 173 26.86 -2.70 0.25
C PHE A 173 27.62 -4.02 0.39
N LEU A 174 26.92 -5.15 0.50
CA LEU A 174 27.54 -6.48 0.60
C LEU A 174 28.33 -6.83 -0.68
N ILE A 175 27.82 -6.49 -1.87
CA ILE A 175 28.53 -6.68 -3.14
C ILE A 175 29.83 -5.86 -3.18
N ILE A 176 29.77 -4.61 -2.70
CA ILE A 176 30.96 -3.77 -2.62
C ILE A 176 31.98 -4.37 -1.64
N LEU A 177 31.52 -4.80 -0.47
CA LEU A 177 32.35 -5.46 0.54
C LEU A 177 33.01 -6.73 -0.02
N LEU A 178 32.28 -7.52 -0.80
CA LEU A 178 32.81 -8.69 -1.50
C LEU A 178 33.99 -8.33 -2.41
N PHE A 179 33.87 -7.27 -3.22
CA PHE A 179 34.96 -6.81 -4.08
C PHE A 179 36.16 -6.27 -3.28
N VAL A 180 35.94 -5.59 -2.15
CA VAL A 180 37.02 -5.16 -1.25
C VAL A 180 37.81 -6.35 -0.71
N VAL A 181 37.10 -7.38 -0.22
CA VAL A 181 37.72 -8.59 0.34
C VAL A 181 38.45 -9.37 -0.75
N LEU A 182 37.88 -9.47 -1.95
CA LEU A 182 38.53 -10.12 -3.09
C LEU A 182 39.80 -9.38 -3.52
N LEU A 183 39.74 -8.05 -3.65
CA LEU A 183 40.90 -7.22 -3.95
C LEU A 183 42.01 -7.40 -2.90
N HIS A 184 41.65 -7.41 -1.62
CA HIS A 184 42.59 -7.63 -0.53
C HIS A 184 43.24 -9.02 -0.61
N HIS A 185 42.46 -10.06 -0.96
CA HIS A 185 42.98 -11.39 -1.16
C HIS A 185 44.00 -11.46 -2.30
N LEU A 186 43.67 -10.86 -3.46
CA LEU A 186 44.56 -10.81 -4.62
C LEU A 186 45.85 -10.05 -4.31
N LEU A 187 45.77 -8.97 -3.54
CA LEU A 187 46.94 -8.19 -3.12
C LEU A 187 47.88 -8.97 -2.18
N ASN A 188 47.32 -9.74 -1.26
CA ASN A 188 48.13 -10.60 -0.39
C ASN A 188 48.87 -11.67 -1.20
N GLN A 189 48.34 -12.07 -2.36
CA GLN A 189 48.98 -13.02 -3.28
C GLN A 189 49.90 -12.37 -4.33
N LYS A 190 50.04 -11.04 -4.36
CA LYS A 190 50.79 -10.31 -5.41
C LYS A 190 52.22 -10.82 -5.67
N ARG A 191 52.90 -11.35 -4.65
CA ARG A 191 54.26 -11.90 -4.77
C ARG A 191 54.24 -13.22 -5.53
N GLN A 192 53.29 -14.10 -5.21
CA GLN A 192 53.09 -15.37 -5.91
C GLN A 192 52.64 -15.14 -7.35
N LEU A 193 51.74 -14.19 -7.58
CA LEU A 193 51.30 -13.82 -8.93
C LEU A 193 52.44 -13.22 -9.77
N LYS A 194 53.36 -12.47 -9.15
CA LYS A 194 54.57 -11.97 -9.81
C LYS A 194 55.52 -13.12 -10.18
N ILE A 195 55.74 -14.08 -9.29
CA ILE A 195 56.60 -15.25 -9.58
C ILE A 195 56.05 -16.02 -10.79
N LEU A 196 54.73 -16.25 -10.86
CA LEU A 196 54.11 -16.90 -12.03
C LEU A 196 54.35 -16.09 -13.31
N TYR A 197 54.20 -14.77 -13.24
CA TYR A 197 54.49 -13.89 -14.37
C TYR A 197 55.97 -13.95 -14.81
N ASP A 198 56.90 -13.87 -13.86
CA ASP A 198 58.35 -13.94 -14.11
C ASP A 198 58.77 -15.31 -14.70
N LEU A 199 58.03 -16.38 -14.38
CA LEU A 199 58.17 -17.72 -14.97
C LEU A 199 57.56 -17.86 -16.39
N GLY A 200 57.05 -16.77 -16.97
CA GLY A 200 56.53 -16.74 -18.34
C GLY A 200 55.04 -17.07 -18.48
N TYR A 201 54.27 -17.14 -17.39
CA TYR A 201 52.83 -17.42 -17.47
C TYR A 201 52.08 -16.23 -18.10
N ARG A 202 51.19 -16.52 -19.05
CA ARG A 202 50.29 -15.54 -19.67
C ARG A 202 49.16 -15.15 -18.70
N GLN A 203 48.58 -13.97 -18.89
CA GLN A 203 47.51 -13.42 -18.04
C GLN A 203 46.36 -14.41 -17.76
N HIS A 204 45.85 -15.10 -18.80
CA HIS A 204 44.75 -16.05 -18.64
C HIS A 204 45.15 -17.28 -17.79
N GLN A 205 46.43 -17.68 -17.81
CA GLN A 205 46.94 -18.79 -17.00
C GLN A 205 47.02 -18.37 -15.53
N ILE A 206 47.39 -17.12 -15.25
CA ILE A 206 47.39 -16.55 -13.90
C ILE A 206 45.94 -16.46 -13.35
N VAL A 207 44.99 -16.01 -14.16
CA VAL A 207 43.56 -16.00 -13.79
C VAL A 207 43.05 -17.41 -13.51
N LYS A 208 43.38 -18.39 -14.39
CA LYS A 208 43.03 -19.80 -14.20
C LYS A 208 43.57 -20.36 -12.88
N TYR A 209 44.82 -20.05 -12.53
CA TYR A 209 45.44 -20.46 -11.26
C TYR A 209 44.65 -19.94 -10.05
N ILE A 210 44.24 -18.66 -10.07
CA ILE A 210 43.43 -18.07 -9.00
C ILE A 210 42.09 -18.80 -8.87
N ILE A 211 41.39 -19.00 -9.99
CA ILE A 211 40.07 -19.67 -10.01
C ILE A 211 40.16 -21.11 -9.51
N GLN A 212 41.19 -21.85 -9.93
CA GLN A 212 41.44 -23.20 -9.41
C GLN A 212 41.62 -23.21 -7.89
N GLY A 213 42.28 -22.17 -7.34
CA GLY A 213 42.39 -21.97 -5.90
C GLY A 213 41.04 -21.75 -5.18
N PHE A 214 39.97 -21.41 -5.91
CA PHE A 214 38.62 -21.23 -5.39
C PHE A 214 37.66 -22.38 -5.72
N ALA A 215 38.06 -23.39 -6.50
CA ALA A 215 37.14 -24.42 -7.03
C ALA A 215 36.24 -25.06 -5.95
N ASN A 216 36.81 -25.51 -4.83
CA ASN A 216 36.05 -26.10 -3.73
C ASN A 216 35.06 -25.11 -3.09
N PHE A 217 35.42 -23.82 -3.01
CA PHE A 217 34.56 -22.78 -2.47
C PHE A 217 33.45 -22.39 -3.44
N ILE A 218 33.69 -22.43 -4.75
CA ILE A 218 32.67 -22.19 -5.78
C ILE A 218 31.61 -23.30 -5.74
N TRP A 219 32.05 -24.55 -5.63
CA TRP A 219 31.11 -25.67 -5.52
C TRP A 219 30.27 -25.58 -4.24
N LEU A 220 30.90 -25.29 -3.11
CA LEU A 220 30.20 -25.14 -1.83
C LEU A 220 29.27 -23.92 -1.82
N PHE A 221 29.66 -22.83 -2.49
CA PHE A 221 28.83 -21.65 -2.72
C PHE A 221 27.52 -22.05 -3.40
N ILE A 222 27.58 -22.65 -4.60
CA ILE A 222 26.42 -23.04 -5.41
C ILE A 222 25.45 -23.93 -4.61
N VAL A 223 25.98 -24.97 -3.95
CA VAL A 223 25.14 -25.91 -3.20
C VAL A 223 24.48 -25.22 -2.00
N LEU A 224 25.23 -24.42 -1.24
CA LEU A 224 24.72 -23.78 -0.03
C LEU A 224 23.71 -22.67 -0.32
N SER A 225 23.95 -21.83 -1.34
CA SER A 225 23.00 -20.81 -1.77
C SER A 225 21.70 -21.42 -2.26
N MET A 226 21.77 -22.48 -3.08
CA MET A 226 20.59 -23.16 -3.60
C MET A 226 19.73 -23.74 -2.46
N ILE A 227 20.33 -24.43 -1.49
CA ILE A 227 19.59 -24.99 -0.35
C ILE A 227 18.95 -23.87 0.49
N LEU A 228 19.71 -22.84 0.85
CA LEU A 228 19.21 -21.77 1.71
C LEU A 228 18.08 -20.97 1.06
N VAL A 229 18.21 -20.62 -0.22
CA VAL A 229 17.14 -19.87 -0.91
C VAL A 229 15.88 -20.71 -1.02
N LEU A 230 15.99 -22.00 -1.34
CA LEU A 230 14.80 -22.87 -1.45
C LEU A 230 14.09 -23.04 -0.10
N LEU A 231 14.84 -23.19 0.99
CA LEU A 231 14.26 -23.24 2.34
C LEU A 231 13.58 -21.91 2.70
N SER A 232 14.25 -20.78 2.49
CA SER A 232 13.68 -19.45 2.75
C SER A 232 12.44 -19.19 1.89
N TYR A 233 12.46 -19.56 0.61
CA TYR A 233 11.31 -19.42 -0.29
C TYR A 233 10.09 -20.20 0.22
N GLN A 234 10.29 -21.45 0.65
CA GLN A 234 9.20 -22.29 1.15
C GLN A 234 8.59 -21.75 2.45
N ILE A 235 9.44 -21.23 3.36
CA ILE A 235 9.00 -20.64 4.63
C ILE A 235 8.19 -19.36 4.39
N ILE A 236 8.66 -18.49 3.50
CA ILE A 236 8.07 -17.17 3.26
C ILE A 236 6.79 -17.26 2.40
N TYR A 237 6.84 -17.97 1.28
CA TYR A 237 5.80 -17.87 0.25
C TYR A 237 4.84 -19.06 0.21
N GLN A 238 5.23 -20.23 0.70
CA GLN A 238 4.41 -21.46 0.68
C GLN A 238 3.75 -21.75 -0.69
N ASP A 239 4.46 -21.45 -1.78
CA ASP A 239 3.94 -21.42 -3.15
C ASP A 239 4.38 -22.68 -3.94
N THR A 240 3.60 -23.02 -4.97
CA THR A 240 3.83 -24.11 -5.92
C THR A 240 4.85 -23.79 -7.02
N TYR A 241 5.22 -22.52 -7.23
CA TYR A 241 6.13 -22.09 -8.30
C TYR A 241 7.64 -22.17 -7.96
N ILE A 242 8.04 -23.19 -7.21
CA ILE A 242 9.43 -23.38 -6.74
C ILE A 242 10.46 -23.46 -7.89
N HIS A 243 10.03 -23.94 -9.06
CA HIS A 243 10.88 -24.04 -10.25
C HIS A 243 11.30 -22.67 -10.81
N ILE A 244 10.45 -21.64 -10.68
CA ILE A 244 10.79 -20.27 -11.11
C ILE A 244 11.78 -19.66 -10.12
N ALA A 245 11.59 -19.88 -8.82
CA ALA A 245 12.54 -19.45 -7.79
C ALA A 245 13.93 -20.10 -8.01
N LEU A 246 13.96 -21.39 -8.33
CA LEU A 246 15.20 -22.12 -8.66
C LEU A 246 15.90 -21.51 -9.89
N PHE A 247 15.15 -21.17 -10.93
CA PHE A 247 15.71 -20.49 -12.10
C PHE A 247 16.31 -19.12 -11.75
N ILE A 248 15.64 -18.33 -10.91
CA ILE A 248 16.14 -17.03 -10.44
C ILE A 248 17.46 -17.20 -9.68
N VAL A 249 17.53 -18.17 -8.75
CA VAL A 249 18.75 -18.43 -7.98
C VAL A 249 19.92 -18.78 -8.89
N LEU A 250 19.73 -19.69 -9.85
CA LEU A 250 20.75 -20.05 -10.82
C LEU A 250 21.22 -18.84 -11.64
N LEU A 251 20.29 -17.98 -12.06
CA LEU A 251 20.63 -16.77 -12.80
C LEU A 251 21.47 -15.81 -11.96
N VAL A 252 21.09 -15.59 -10.69
CA VAL A 252 21.85 -14.75 -9.75
C VAL A 252 23.25 -15.30 -9.52
N GLU A 253 23.38 -16.61 -9.31
CA GLU A 253 24.67 -17.27 -9.11
C GLU A 253 25.58 -17.10 -10.34
N VAL A 254 25.04 -17.32 -11.55
CA VAL A 254 25.78 -17.14 -12.80
C VAL A 254 26.25 -15.69 -12.95
N VAL A 255 25.36 -14.72 -12.72
CA VAL A 255 25.70 -13.30 -12.79
C VAL A 255 26.80 -12.96 -11.78
N LEU A 256 26.69 -13.44 -10.53
CA LEU A 256 27.69 -13.18 -9.49
C LEU A 256 29.04 -13.81 -9.84
N LEU A 257 29.07 -15.02 -10.39
CA LEU A 257 30.29 -15.67 -10.85
C LEU A 257 30.93 -14.93 -12.03
N VAL A 258 30.14 -14.43 -12.97
CA VAL A 258 30.61 -13.59 -14.09
C VAL A 258 31.21 -12.29 -13.57
N LEU A 259 30.58 -11.64 -12.59
CA LEU A 259 31.11 -10.42 -11.95
C LEU A 259 32.43 -10.68 -11.20
N LEU A 260 32.52 -11.79 -10.47
CA LEU A 260 33.76 -12.18 -9.78
C LEU A 260 34.89 -12.50 -10.77
N TYR A 261 34.57 -13.19 -11.87
CA TYR A 261 35.52 -13.51 -12.93
C TYR A 261 36.03 -12.26 -13.66
N SER A 262 35.13 -11.36 -14.04
CA SER A 262 35.48 -10.10 -14.73
C SER A 262 36.33 -9.19 -13.82
N PHE A 263 35.97 -9.09 -12.55
CA PHE A 263 36.74 -8.32 -11.56
C PHE A 263 38.14 -8.91 -11.33
N THR A 264 38.26 -10.23 -11.22
CA THR A 264 39.54 -10.92 -11.06
C THR A 264 40.42 -10.70 -12.29
N THR A 265 39.86 -10.87 -13.49
CA THR A 265 40.58 -10.68 -14.77
C THR A 265 41.10 -9.25 -14.91
N THR A 266 40.25 -8.27 -14.58
CA THR A 266 40.60 -6.85 -14.61
C THR A 266 41.72 -6.54 -13.59
N THR A 267 41.62 -7.08 -12.38
CA THR A 267 42.65 -6.88 -11.35
C THR A 267 44.00 -7.50 -11.76
N VAL A 268 43.99 -8.71 -12.31
CA VAL A 268 45.21 -9.38 -12.81
C VAL A 268 45.80 -8.64 -14.00
N TYR A 269 44.97 -8.10 -14.91
CA TYR A 269 45.45 -7.24 -16.01
C TYR A 269 46.27 -6.06 -15.48
N PHE A 270 45.75 -5.36 -14.46
CA PHE A 270 46.48 -4.26 -13.82
C PHE A 270 47.78 -4.72 -13.13
N PHE A 271 47.79 -5.90 -12.51
CA PHE A 271 49.03 -6.46 -11.94
C PHE A 271 50.06 -6.82 -13.00
N VAL A 272 49.67 -7.45 -14.10
CA VAL A 272 50.57 -7.82 -15.20
C VAL A 272 51.14 -6.58 -15.89
N LYS A 273 50.31 -5.60 -16.22
CA LYS A 273 50.74 -4.30 -16.77
C LYS A 273 51.71 -3.56 -15.84
N ARG A 274 51.61 -3.81 -14.53
CA ARG A 274 52.56 -3.29 -13.55
C ARG A 274 53.88 -4.07 -13.57
N TYR A 275 53.87 -5.39 -13.73
CA TYR A 275 55.09 -6.20 -13.74
C TYR A 275 55.97 -5.91 -14.97
N THR A 276 55.37 -5.55 -16.11
CA THR A 276 56.11 -5.19 -17.35
C THR A 276 56.89 -3.88 -17.24
N ASN A 277 56.42 -2.92 -16.43
CA ASN A 277 57.05 -1.60 -16.32
C ASN A 277 58.09 -1.59 -15.19
N SER A 278 59.37 -1.76 -15.52
CA SER A 278 60.49 -1.81 -14.56
C SER A 278 60.82 -0.48 -13.87
N LYS A 279 60.25 0.64 -14.32
CA LYS A 279 60.36 1.94 -13.62
C LYS A 279 59.40 1.97 -12.43
N GLN A 280 59.97 2.00 -11.23
CA GLN A 280 59.26 2.35 -10.00
C GLN A 280 58.45 3.65 -10.20
N SER A 281 57.26 3.68 -9.60
CA SER A 281 56.47 4.89 -9.29
C SER A 281 55.29 5.27 -10.21
N TYR A 282 54.38 4.33 -10.47
CA TYR A 282 52.94 4.65 -10.57
C TYR A 282 52.08 3.49 -10.04
N SER A 283 51.25 3.63 -9.02
CA SER A 283 51.49 4.32 -7.74
C SER A 283 50.80 3.48 -6.65
N LYS A 284 51.43 3.31 -5.48
CA LYS A 284 50.72 2.88 -4.26
C LYS A 284 49.44 3.73 -4.07
N GLN A 285 49.47 4.98 -4.55
CA GLN A 285 48.38 5.95 -4.54
C GLN A 285 47.17 5.59 -5.43
N VAL A 286 47.31 4.92 -6.57
CA VAL A 286 46.14 4.49 -7.39
C VAL A 286 45.39 3.36 -6.71
N MET A 287 46.11 2.39 -6.12
CA MET A 287 45.46 1.32 -5.35
C MET A 287 44.88 1.84 -4.02
N ILE A 288 45.59 2.73 -3.34
CA ILE A 288 45.03 3.45 -2.18
C ILE A 288 43.80 4.27 -2.63
N GLY A 289 43.85 4.94 -3.78
CA GLY A 289 42.74 5.70 -4.37
C GLY A 289 41.51 4.82 -4.65
N LEU A 290 41.71 3.63 -5.21
CA LEU A 290 40.63 2.68 -5.46
C LEU A 290 40.04 2.13 -4.14
N TYR A 291 40.88 1.84 -3.14
CA TYR A 291 40.40 1.52 -1.79
C TYR A 291 39.63 2.68 -1.16
N MET A 292 40.11 3.92 -1.27
CA MET A 292 39.44 5.10 -0.74
C MET A 292 38.10 5.33 -1.44
N MET A 293 38.03 5.19 -2.76
CA MET A 293 36.79 5.34 -3.53
C MET A 293 35.77 4.28 -3.12
N ILE A 294 36.18 3.01 -3.06
CA ILE A 294 35.29 1.92 -2.65
C ILE A 294 34.82 2.11 -1.19
N SER A 295 35.73 2.48 -0.30
CA SER A 295 35.39 2.77 1.10
C SER A 295 34.44 3.97 1.23
N ALA A 296 34.62 5.03 0.42
CA ALA A 296 33.72 6.17 0.42
C ALA A 296 32.30 5.77 0.00
N ILE A 297 32.16 4.98 -1.08
CA ILE A 297 30.86 4.45 -1.51
C ILE A 297 30.25 3.55 -0.43
N ALA A 298 31.07 2.69 0.19
CA ALA A 298 30.63 1.81 1.27
C ALA A 298 30.12 2.61 2.48
N ILE A 299 30.79 3.69 2.88
CA ILE A 299 30.37 4.58 3.97
C ILE A 299 29.00 5.21 3.65
N VAL A 300 28.80 5.68 2.41
CA VAL A 300 27.51 6.27 1.98
C VAL A 300 26.38 5.24 2.07
N LEU A 301 26.59 4.02 1.57
CA LEU A 301 25.57 2.96 1.62
C LEU A 301 25.26 2.50 3.04
N VAL A 302 26.28 2.41 3.91
CA VAL A 302 26.10 2.11 5.34
C VAL A 302 25.31 3.23 6.01
N ALA A 303 25.62 4.50 5.73
CA ALA A 303 24.89 5.63 6.29
C ALA A 303 23.41 5.59 5.87
N MET A 304 23.12 5.38 4.58
CA MET A 304 21.74 5.22 4.08
C MET A 304 21.02 4.05 4.75
N SER A 305 21.65 2.87 4.82
CA SER A 305 21.06 1.68 5.45
C SER A 305 20.82 1.90 6.95
N THR A 306 21.72 2.61 7.62
CA THR A 306 21.61 2.93 9.05
C THR A 306 20.50 3.94 9.32
N ILE A 307 20.35 4.97 8.47
CA ILE A 307 19.24 5.92 8.56
C ILE A 307 17.91 5.17 8.44
N GLN A 308 17.77 4.30 7.42
CA GLN A 308 16.56 3.51 7.23
C GLN A 308 16.29 2.57 8.42
N LEU A 309 17.33 1.92 8.97
CA LEU A 309 17.22 1.09 10.15
C LEU A 309 16.73 1.89 11.38
N ILE A 310 17.26 3.11 11.56
CA ILE A 310 16.82 4.01 12.64
C ILE A 310 15.35 4.39 12.45
N THR A 311 14.92 4.71 11.23
CA THR A 311 13.51 5.01 10.92
C THR A 311 12.63 3.81 11.24
N ASN A 312 12.95 2.62 10.71
CA ASN A 312 12.21 1.39 10.97
C ASN A 312 12.16 1.06 12.48
N TYR A 313 13.24 1.31 13.22
CA TYR A 313 13.28 1.11 14.67
C TYR A 313 12.43 2.12 15.44
N LYS A 314 12.43 3.39 15.03
CA LYS A 314 11.55 4.41 15.61
C LYS A 314 10.08 4.05 15.39
N ASP A 315 9.73 3.62 14.19
CA ASP A 315 8.37 3.18 13.85
C ASP A 315 7.99 1.95 14.67
N PHE A 316 8.90 0.99 14.83
CA PHE A 316 8.71 -0.18 15.68
C PHE A 316 8.48 0.20 17.16
N GLU A 317 9.29 1.08 17.74
CA GLU A 317 9.10 1.52 19.13
C GLU A 317 7.81 2.34 19.31
N HIS A 318 7.43 3.13 18.30
CA HIS A 318 6.13 3.81 18.26
C HIS A 318 4.97 2.80 18.29
N GLN A 319 4.98 1.81 17.39
CA GLN A 319 3.98 0.74 17.31
C GLN A 319 3.91 -0.07 18.61
N LYS A 320 5.07 -0.44 19.18
CA LYS A 320 5.16 -1.17 20.46
C LYS A 320 4.56 -0.39 21.62
N THR A 321 4.72 0.93 21.64
CA THR A 321 4.09 1.78 22.66
C THR A 321 2.58 1.88 22.44
N SER A 322 2.15 2.10 21.19
CA SER A 322 0.75 2.11 20.79
C SER A 322 0.04 0.80 21.14
N LEU A 323 0.69 -0.35 20.95
CA LEU A 323 0.14 -1.68 21.24
C LEU A 323 -0.36 -1.84 22.67
N LYS A 324 0.31 -1.21 23.64
CA LYS A 324 -0.09 -1.26 25.07
C LYS A 324 -1.46 -0.63 25.32
N HIS A 325 -1.90 0.29 24.46
CA HIS A 325 -3.18 0.97 24.57
C HIS A 325 -4.30 0.24 23.80
N TRP A 326 -3.97 -0.77 22.99
CA TRP A 326 -4.96 -1.56 22.23
C TRP A 326 -5.62 -2.69 23.04
N ASP A 327 -5.17 -2.98 24.26
CA ASP A 327 -5.74 -4.03 25.10
C ASP A 327 -7.25 -3.86 25.34
N ILE A 328 -7.74 -2.62 25.38
CA ILE A 328 -9.17 -2.30 25.53
C ILE A 328 -10.00 -2.79 24.34
N THR A 329 -9.37 -3.07 23.19
CA THR A 329 -10.00 -3.51 21.95
C THR A 329 -9.99 -5.03 21.76
N LYS A 330 -9.58 -5.78 22.78
CA LYS A 330 -9.64 -7.25 22.70
C LYS A 330 -11.03 -7.71 22.30
N ASN A 331 -11.09 -8.56 21.26
CA ASN A 331 -12.33 -9.10 20.68
C ASN A 331 -13.26 -8.02 20.07
N MET A 332 -12.69 -6.87 19.70
CA MET A 332 -13.38 -5.86 18.89
C MET A 332 -13.08 -6.04 17.42
N TYR A 333 -14.12 -5.88 16.64
CA TYR A 333 -14.06 -5.92 15.18
C TYR A 333 -14.66 -4.64 14.65
N GLY A 334 -14.01 -4.07 13.63
CA GLY A 334 -14.54 -2.97 12.85
C GLY A 334 -15.12 -3.50 11.54
N THR A 335 -16.16 -2.86 11.04
CA THR A 335 -16.64 -3.10 9.67
C THR A 335 -15.62 -2.57 8.67
N ASN A 336 -15.36 -3.33 7.61
CA ASN A 336 -14.62 -2.86 6.46
C ASN A 336 -15.36 -3.26 5.19
N VAL A 337 -15.97 -2.29 4.52
CA VAL A 337 -16.70 -2.51 3.28
C VAL A 337 -15.77 -2.27 2.09
N HIS A 338 -15.45 -3.34 1.37
CA HIS A 338 -14.72 -3.23 0.12
C HIS A 338 -15.68 -2.96 -1.04
N TYR A 339 -15.28 -2.06 -1.93
CA TYR A 339 -15.95 -1.91 -3.22
C TYR A 339 -15.72 -3.15 -4.08
N VAL A 340 -16.75 -3.98 -4.24
CA VAL A 340 -16.70 -5.22 -5.02
C VAL A 340 -17.21 -5.03 -6.45
N GLY A 341 -17.32 -3.77 -6.88
CA GLY A 341 -17.92 -3.42 -8.17
C GLY A 341 -19.43 -3.56 -8.17
N GLN A 342 -20.12 -3.34 -7.05
CA GLN A 342 -21.59 -3.32 -6.99
C GLN A 342 -22.19 -2.20 -7.83
N LEU A 343 -23.40 -2.41 -8.36
CA LEU A 343 -24.14 -1.40 -9.11
C LEU A 343 -24.35 -0.13 -8.27
N LYS A 344 -23.90 1.02 -8.76
CA LYS A 344 -24.19 2.31 -8.13
C LYS A 344 -25.60 2.77 -8.51
N SER A 345 -26.47 2.95 -7.51
CA SER A 345 -27.82 3.45 -7.66
C SER A 345 -28.24 4.10 -6.36
N HIS A 346 -28.56 5.40 -6.41
CA HIS A 346 -28.99 6.17 -5.25
C HIS A 346 -30.19 5.53 -4.55
N ASP A 347 -31.18 5.03 -5.30
CA ASP A 347 -32.35 4.33 -4.74
C ASP A 347 -31.98 3.04 -3.99
N ILE A 348 -30.99 2.29 -4.49
CA ILE A 348 -30.52 1.05 -3.84
C ILE A 348 -29.75 1.41 -2.58
N GLU A 349 -28.84 2.39 -2.67
CA GLU A 349 -28.04 2.90 -1.57
C GLU A 349 -28.94 3.42 -0.44
N LYS A 350 -29.86 4.33 -0.74
CA LYS A 350 -30.84 4.87 0.21
C LYS A 350 -31.68 3.76 0.88
N LYS A 351 -32.09 2.74 0.13
CA LYS A 351 -32.82 1.58 0.70
C LYS A 351 -31.97 0.71 1.61
N VAL A 352 -30.70 0.50 1.27
CA VAL A 352 -29.75 -0.25 2.12
C VAL A 352 -29.50 0.54 3.39
N ASP A 353 -29.22 1.83 3.27
CA ASP A 353 -28.86 2.69 4.37
C ASP A 353 -30.03 2.97 5.32
N MET A 354 -31.27 3.01 4.80
CA MET A 354 -32.48 2.99 5.63
C MET A 354 -32.55 1.74 6.53
N LYS A 355 -32.15 0.57 6.01
CA LYS A 355 -32.11 -0.66 6.82
C LYS A 355 -30.99 -0.59 7.86
N ILE A 356 -29.83 -0.07 7.49
CA ILE A 356 -28.69 0.11 8.41
C ILE A 356 -29.08 1.08 9.53
N LYS A 357 -29.67 2.24 9.21
CA LYS A 357 -30.22 3.17 10.20
C LYS A 357 -31.24 2.51 11.11
N SER A 358 -32.16 1.72 10.55
CA SER A 358 -33.15 0.98 11.34
C SER A 358 -32.50 -0.01 12.30
N TYR A 359 -31.46 -0.72 11.85
CA TYR A 359 -30.67 -1.60 12.71
C TYR A 359 -29.93 -0.81 13.80
N PHE A 360 -29.27 0.30 13.46
CA PHE A 360 -28.57 1.16 14.42
C PHE A 360 -29.48 1.60 15.57
N LEU A 361 -30.73 1.96 15.25
CA LEU A 361 -31.75 2.40 16.22
C LEU A 361 -32.42 1.25 16.98
N SER A 362 -32.24 0.01 16.53
CA SER A 362 -32.83 -1.16 17.17
C SER A 362 -32.12 -1.53 18.47
N SER A 363 -32.80 -2.29 19.33
CA SER A 363 -32.21 -2.91 20.51
C SER A 363 -31.15 -3.97 20.16
N ASP A 364 -31.15 -4.45 18.91
CA ASP A 364 -30.27 -5.52 18.46
C ASP A 364 -28.86 -4.99 18.14
N ASN A 365 -28.69 -3.68 17.99
CA ASN A 365 -27.40 -3.04 17.76
C ASN A 365 -26.44 -3.26 18.95
N GLN A 366 -25.50 -4.19 18.77
CA GLN A 366 -24.45 -4.51 19.76
C GLN A 366 -23.16 -3.69 19.60
N GLY A 367 -23.09 -2.79 18.63
CA GLY A 367 -21.89 -2.03 18.29
C GLY A 367 -22.01 -0.54 18.58
N PHE A 368 -21.01 0.20 18.13
CA PHE A 368 -20.92 1.65 18.30
C PHE A 368 -20.15 2.31 17.14
N ILE A 369 -20.43 3.58 16.91
CA ILE A 369 -19.72 4.45 15.95
C ILE A 369 -18.54 5.13 16.64
N SER A 370 -17.39 5.16 15.97
CA SER A 370 -16.20 5.93 16.33
C SER A 370 -15.50 6.41 15.07
N ASP A 371 -15.93 7.56 14.56
CA ASP A 371 -15.35 8.23 13.42
C ASP A 371 -14.40 9.36 13.87
N ALA A 372 -13.13 9.22 13.49
CA ALA A 372 -12.10 10.23 13.70
C ALA A 372 -11.40 10.61 12.39
N GLU A 373 -12.07 10.45 11.24
CA GLU A 373 -11.52 10.61 9.89
C GLU A 373 -10.82 11.96 9.70
N ASN A 374 -11.36 13.04 10.26
CA ASN A 374 -10.77 14.38 10.19
C ASN A 374 -9.32 14.45 10.71
N PHE A 375 -8.90 13.50 11.54
CA PHE A 375 -7.53 13.37 12.07
C PHE A 375 -6.64 12.42 11.25
N THR A 376 -7.10 11.99 10.07
CA THR A 376 -6.27 11.27 9.10
C THR A 376 -5.18 12.19 8.59
N TYR A 377 -3.94 11.70 8.59
CA TYR A 377 -2.78 12.41 8.06
C TYR A 377 -2.48 11.92 6.65
N ASP A 378 -2.67 12.77 5.65
CA ASP A 378 -2.39 12.48 4.26
C ASP A 378 -1.57 13.60 3.62
N ASN A 379 -0.55 13.24 2.82
CA ASN A 379 0.28 14.17 2.07
C ASN A 379 0.83 15.39 2.85
N GLY A 380 1.16 15.20 4.13
CA GLY A 380 1.78 16.24 4.96
C GLY A 380 0.82 17.03 5.85
N PHE A 381 -0.49 16.88 5.67
CA PHE A 381 -1.53 17.61 6.38
C PHE A 381 -2.58 16.68 6.98
N PHE A 382 -3.24 17.11 8.05
CA PHE A 382 -4.46 16.47 8.53
C PHE A 382 -5.65 16.93 7.70
N LEU A 383 -6.66 16.08 7.51
CA LEU A 383 -7.88 16.45 6.77
C LEU A 383 -8.57 17.69 7.34
N TYR A 384 -8.62 17.83 8.67
CA TYR A 384 -9.17 19.05 9.29
C TYR A 384 -8.45 20.35 8.90
N GLN A 385 -7.17 20.28 8.49
CA GLN A 385 -6.41 21.45 8.03
C GLN A 385 -6.74 21.80 6.59
N LEU A 386 -7.08 20.80 5.76
CA LEU A 386 -7.50 21.01 4.38
C LEU A 386 -8.92 21.58 4.32
N ASN A 387 -9.76 21.21 5.29
CA ASN A 387 -11.13 21.67 5.41
C ASN A 387 -11.27 23.02 6.15
N GLU A 388 -10.18 23.54 6.73
CA GLU A 388 -10.19 24.75 7.54
C GLU A 388 -10.53 25.98 6.69
N LYS A 389 -11.58 26.71 7.10
CA LYS A 389 -11.95 28.00 6.47
C LYS A 389 -11.44 29.18 7.28
N GLU A 390 -11.65 29.15 8.59
CA GLU A 390 -11.30 30.21 9.52
C GLU A 390 -10.59 29.66 10.75
N ASN A 391 -11.14 28.60 11.35
CA ASN A 391 -10.56 28.00 12.55
C ASN A 391 -11.03 26.55 12.72
N ALA A 392 -10.11 25.61 12.49
CA ALA A 392 -10.38 24.18 12.61
C ALA A 392 -10.84 23.74 14.01
N ASP A 393 -10.59 24.50 15.09
CA ASP A 393 -11.03 24.12 16.43
C ASP A 393 -12.55 24.29 16.66
N ILE A 394 -13.25 25.05 15.81
CA ILE A 394 -14.67 25.41 16.00
C ILE A 394 -15.57 25.09 14.80
N GLU A 395 -14.99 24.52 13.74
CA GLU A 395 -15.69 24.13 12.51
C GLU A 395 -16.12 22.67 12.58
N ALA A 396 -17.29 22.36 12.00
CA ALA A 396 -17.84 21.00 12.03
C ALA A 396 -16.96 20.01 11.25
N THR A 397 -16.37 20.44 10.14
CA THR A 397 -15.37 19.69 9.34
C THR A 397 -13.93 19.86 9.84
N GLY A 398 -13.75 20.53 10.97
CA GLY A 398 -12.45 20.78 11.61
C GLY A 398 -12.04 19.63 12.53
N LYS A 399 -11.55 19.94 13.73
CA LYS A 399 -11.13 18.97 14.76
C LYS A 399 -12.33 18.33 15.45
N THR A 400 -13.12 17.62 14.66
CA THR A 400 -14.37 16.99 15.06
C THR A 400 -14.28 15.48 14.90
N ILE A 401 -14.88 14.77 15.84
CA ILE A 401 -15.12 13.32 15.77
C ILE A 401 -16.63 13.04 15.84
N ILE A 402 -17.07 11.90 15.32
CA ILE A 402 -18.45 11.43 15.48
C ILE A 402 -18.44 10.14 16.30
N ILE A 403 -19.24 10.13 17.36
CA ILE A 403 -19.42 8.99 18.26
C ILE A 403 -20.91 8.77 18.50
N ASP A 404 -21.29 7.65 19.10
CA ASP A 404 -22.68 7.43 19.52
C ASP A 404 -22.82 7.20 21.03
N GLU A 405 -24.05 6.98 21.47
CA GLU A 405 -24.34 6.69 22.88
C GLU A 405 -23.70 5.37 23.36
N ASN A 406 -23.53 4.37 22.49
CA ASN A 406 -22.89 3.09 22.83
C ASN A 406 -21.37 3.24 23.02
N TYR A 407 -20.71 4.11 22.26
CA TYR A 407 -19.34 4.53 22.50
C TYR A 407 -19.22 5.16 23.89
N LEU A 408 -20.13 6.08 24.25
CA LEU A 408 -20.12 6.76 25.56
C LEU A 408 -20.46 5.81 26.72
N LYS A 409 -21.24 4.75 26.50
CA LYS A 409 -21.43 3.67 27.50
C LYS A 409 -20.11 2.97 27.83
N ARG A 410 -19.26 2.76 26.82
CA ARG A 410 -17.97 2.08 26.97
C ARG A 410 -16.84 3.00 27.43
N HIS A 411 -16.91 4.27 27.04
CA HIS A 411 -15.94 5.31 27.37
C HIS A 411 -16.63 6.47 28.09
N PRO A 412 -17.04 6.29 29.35
CA PRO A 412 -17.83 7.29 30.07
C PRO A 412 -17.12 8.63 30.15
N LYS A 413 -17.79 9.69 29.71
CA LYS A 413 -17.30 11.07 29.80
C LYS A 413 -18.13 11.86 30.79
N LYS A 414 -17.50 12.88 31.37
CA LYS A 414 -18.13 13.77 32.35
C LYS A 414 -18.23 15.19 31.82
N ASN A 415 -19.33 15.86 32.13
CA ASN A 415 -19.47 17.30 31.91
C ASN A 415 -18.54 18.09 32.86
N THR A 416 -18.57 19.42 32.78
CA THR A 416 -17.78 20.30 33.67
C THR A 416 -18.16 20.21 35.16
N GLN A 417 -19.38 19.78 35.46
CA GLN A 417 -19.95 19.62 36.81
C GLN A 417 -19.64 18.24 37.42
N GLY A 418 -19.18 17.28 36.61
CA GLY A 418 -18.85 15.92 37.03
C GLY A 418 -19.93 14.87 36.72
N ASP A 419 -21.06 15.27 36.14
CA ASP A 419 -22.14 14.37 35.74
C ASP A 419 -21.81 13.64 34.44
N ASP A 420 -22.40 12.47 34.24
CA ASP A 420 -22.24 11.70 33.01
C ASP A 420 -22.90 12.43 31.84
N VAL A 421 -22.15 12.66 30.75
CA VAL A 421 -22.66 13.39 29.57
C VAL A 421 -23.91 12.75 28.97
N ARG A 422 -24.10 11.43 29.12
CA ARG A 422 -25.25 10.70 28.60
C ARG A 422 -26.58 11.16 29.19
N GLN A 423 -26.57 11.72 30.40
CA GLN A 423 -27.76 12.26 31.06
C GLN A 423 -28.24 13.58 30.43
N HIS A 424 -27.39 14.22 29.63
CA HIS A 424 -27.67 15.51 28.99
C HIS A 424 -27.92 15.40 27.48
N ILE A 425 -27.89 14.18 26.92
CA ILE A 425 -28.19 13.93 25.51
C ILE A 425 -29.69 14.10 25.27
N GLN A 426 -30.05 14.92 24.29
CA GLN A 426 -31.42 15.10 23.83
C GLN A 426 -31.70 14.18 22.63
N LYS A 427 -32.69 13.28 22.75
CA LYS A 427 -33.05 12.31 21.70
C LYS A 427 -34.08 12.82 20.69
N ASP A 428 -34.15 14.13 20.51
CA ASP A 428 -35.07 14.78 19.58
C ASP A 428 -34.51 14.74 18.15
N ASP A 429 -35.35 14.39 17.17
CA ASP A 429 -34.95 14.26 15.76
C ASP A 429 -34.45 15.60 15.16
N LYS A 430 -34.84 16.74 15.73
CA LYS A 430 -34.40 18.07 15.29
C LYS A 430 -33.26 18.62 16.12
N THR A 431 -32.63 17.83 16.99
CA THR A 431 -31.55 18.29 17.86
C THR A 431 -30.29 17.46 17.73
N GLN A 432 -29.18 18.07 17.32
CA GLN A 432 -27.87 17.43 17.32
C GLN A 432 -27.14 17.72 18.63
N ASN A 433 -26.56 16.68 19.23
CA ASN A 433 -25.82 16.79 20.49
C ASN A 433 -24.33 16.89 20.19
N ILE A 434 -23.64 17.85 20.81
CA ILE A 434 -22.19 17.99 20.68
C ILE A 434 -21.52 18.15 22.05
N LEU A 435 -20.40 17.45 22.26
CA LEU A 435 -19.53 17.60 23.41
C LEU A 435 -18.42 18.59 23.07
N VAL A 436 -18.37 19.72 23.79
CA VAL A 436 -17.45 20.83 23.46
C VAL A 436 -16.50 21.09 24.63
N PRO A 437 -15.17 21.10 24.41
CA PRO A 437 -14.20 21.50 25.43
C PRO A 437 -14.46 22.92 25.95
N ILE A 438 -14.47 23.10 27.27
CA ILE A 438 -14.83 24.37 27.92
C ILE A 438 -13.96 25.57 27.50
N LYS A 439 -12.71 25.35 27.06
CA LYS A 439 -11.84 26.39 26.47
C LYS A 439 -12.46 27.08 25.26
N LEU A 440 -13.35 26.40 24.54
CA LEU A 440 -14.01 26.91 23.34
C LEU A 440 -15.30 27.69 23.64
N LYS A 441 -15.69 27.82 24.91
CA LYS A 441 -16.92 28.52 25.31
C LYS A 441 -16.98 29.97 24.84
N ARG A 442 -15.84 30.64 24.69
CA ARG A 442 -15.76 31.99 24.10
C ARG A 442 -16.23 32.06 22.64
N HIS A 443 -16.29 30.93 21.94
CA HIS A 443 -16.73 30.80 20.54
C HIS A 443 -18.11 30.15 20.40
N GLU A 444 -18.89 30.05 21.48
CA GLU A 444 -20.17 29.33 21.52
C GLU A 444 -21.12 29.69 20.36
N GLN A 445 -21.30 30.98 20.08
CA GLN A 445 -22.19 31.42 19.00
C GLN A 445 -21.73 30.96 17.61
N LYS A 446 -20.42 30.98 17.35
CA LYS A 446 -19.85 30.53 16.08
C LYS A 446 -19.93 29.01 15.94
N ILE A 447 -19.70 28.27 17.03
CA ILE A 447 -19.87 26.82 17.09
C ILE A 447 -21.34 26.47 16.79
N LEU A 448 -22.30 27.11 17.43
CA LEU A 448 -23.72 26.90 17.17
C LEU A 448 -24.07 27.11 15.70
N GLN A 449 -23.57 28.20 15.08
CA GLN A 449 -23.80 28.48 13.66
C GLN A 449 -23.17 27.42 12.74
N ASN A 450 -21.90 27.09 12.96
CA ASN A 450 -21.16 26.13 12.15
C ASN A 450 -21.81 24.75 12.19
N PHE A 451 -22.13 24.24 13.38
CA PHE A 451 -22.73 22.93 13.55
C PHE A 451 -24.20 22.89 13.14
N LYS A 452 -24.96 23.99 13.29
CA LYS A 452 -26.34 24.05 12.77
C LYS A 452 -26.37 24.03 11.23
N LYS A 453 -25.41 24.69 10.59
CA LYS A 453 -25.25 24.62 9.13
C LYS A 453 -24.95 23.19 8.70
N GLU A 454 -23.96 22.56 9.33
CA GLU A 454 -23.61 21.16 9.02
C GLU A 454 -24.78 20.20 9.27
N PHE A 455 -25.45 20.33 10.42
CA PHE A 455 -26.59 19.49 10.77
C PHE A 455 -27.75 19.63 9.77
N THR A 456 -27.94 20.82 9.19
CA THR A 456 -28.92 21.00 8.12
C THR A 456 -28.58 20.16 6.89
N HIS A 457 -27.30 20.13 6.50
CA HIS A 457 -26.83 19.36 5.35
C HIS A 457 -26.90 17.85 5.60
N VAL A 458 -26.36 17.36 6.72
CA VAL A 458 -26.35 15.91 6.99
C VAL A 458 -27.73 15.35 7.33
N LYS A 459 -28.72 16.19 7.63
CA LYS A 459 -30.11 15.77 7.84
C LYS A 459 -30.88 15.59 6.54
N ASP A 460 -30.52 16.33 5.49
CA ASP A 460 -31.16 16.28 4.18
C ASP A 460 -30.16 16.65 3.09
N PHE A 461 -29.61 15.63 2.45
CA PHE A 461 -28.64 15.79 1.36
C PHE A 461 -29.25 16.37 0.09
N ASP A 462 -30.57 16.32 -0.06
CA ASP A 462 -31.29 16.86 -1.23
C ASP A 462 -31.52 18.37 -1.11
N ARG A 463 -31.21 18.97 0.05
CA ARG A 463 -31.37 20.40 0.32
C ARG A 463 -30.10 21.19 -0.02
N ASP A 464 -30.28 22.37 -0.63
CA ASP A 464 -29.15 23.25 -0.97
C ASP A 464 -28.33 23.66 0.27
N ASN A 465 -27.00 23.56 0.14
CA ASN A 465 -26.02 23.72 1.23
C ASN A 465 -25.96 25.13 1.86
N GLU A 466 -26.67 26.11 1.32
CA GLU A 466 -26.65 27.50 1.78
C GLU A 466 -27.81 27.84 2.74
N ASP A 467 -28.90 27.08 2.72
CA ASP A 467 -30.10 27.37 3.52
C ASP A 467 -30.05 26.66 4.87
N ILE A 468 -29.79 27.39 5.95
CA ILE A 468 -29.82 26.86 7.32
C ILE A 468 -31.27 26.63 7.76
N ASP A 469 -31.60 25.41 8.19
CA ASP A 469 -32.92 25.11 8.73
C ASP A 469 -33.06 25.69 10.14
N SER A 470 -33.87 26.74 10.26
CA SER A 470 -34.10 27.44 11.51
C SER A 470 -34.75 26.55 12.59
N SER A 471 -35.45 25.49 12.21
CA SER A 471 -36.13 24.56 13.12
C SER A 471 -35.20 23.55 13.79
N LEU A 472 -33.96 23.40 13.31
CA LEU A 472 -32.95 22.52 13.89
C LEU A 472 -32.22 23.19 15.06
N ASN A 473 -31.83 22.39 16.04
CA ASN A 473 -31.18 22.86 17.27
C ASN A 473 -29.86 22.11 17.51
N ILE A 474 -28.94 22.79 18.18
CA ILE A 474 -27.68 22.20 18.64
C ILE A 474 -27.68 22.22 20.17
N ASN A 475 -27.58 21.05 20.79
CA ASN A 475 -27.42 20.90 22.23
C ASN A 475 -25.94 20.78 22.57
N ILE A 476 -25.37 21.83 23.18
CA ILE A 476 -23.97 21.85 23.60
C ILE A 476 -23.83 21.31 25.02
N ILE A 477 -23.06 20.25 25.18
CA ILE A 477 -22.67 19.69 26.47
C ILE A 477 -21.20 20.03 26.72
N TRP A 478 -20.94 20.87 27.71
CA TRP A 478 -19.57 21.31 28.03
C TRP A 478 -18.78 20.24 28.76
N VAL A 479 -17.58 19.95 28.26
CA VAL A 479 -16.65 18.97 28.85
C VAL A 479 -15.31 19.63 29.21
N LYS A 480 -14.48 18.94 30.01
CA LYS A 480 -13.16 19.43 30.42
C LYS A 480 -12.18 19.50 29.24
N ASN A 481 -11.10 20.27 29.41
CA ASN A 481 -10.13 20.58 28.35
C ASN A 481 -9.12 19.48 28.03
N ASP A 482 -9.18 18.36 28.73
CA ASP A 482 -8.25 17.23 28.68
C ASP A 482 -8.98 15.91 28.37
N VAL A 483 -10.23 15.97 27.90
CA VAL A 483 -11.00 14.79 27.53
C VAL A 483 -10.42 14.16 26.27
N ASP A 484 -10.04 12.90 26.40
CA ASP A 484 -9.52 12.07 25.32
C ASP A 484 -10.60 11.20 24.68
N TYR A 485 -10.43 10.81 23.42
CA TYR A 485 -11.33 9.90 22.72
C TYR A 485 -10.51 8.84 22.00
N PHE A 486 -10.73 7.58 22.36
CA PHE A 486 -10.03 6.45 21.73
C PHE A 486 -10.61 6.22 20.33
N THR A 487 -9.74 6.20 19.32
CA THR A 487 -10.16 6.34 17.91
C THR A 487 -10.62 5.03 17.29
N TYR A 488 -10.18 3.88 17.84
CA TYR A 488 -10.31 2.56 17.23
C TYR A 488 -9.68 2.42 15.83
N ASN A 489 -8.92 3.42 15.38
CA ASN A 489 -8.17 3.42 14.14
C ASN A 489 -6.66 3.43 14.42
N ALA A 490 -5.94 2.42 13.93
CA ALA A 490 -4.50 2.24 14.15
C ALA A 490 -3.64 3.38 13.58
N MET A 491 -4.17 4.14 12.62
CA MET A 491 -3.48 5.23 11.96
C MET A 491 -3.75 6.60 12.63
N ILE A 492 -4.68 6.67 13.60
CA ILE A 492 -5.15 7.94 14.20
C ILE A 492 -4.97 7.92 15.72
N GLY A 493 -4.46 9.02 16.28
CA GLY A 493 -4.36 9.22 17.74
C GLY A 493 -2.98 8.92 18.35
N GLY A 494 -1.95 8.76 17.51
CA GLY A 494 -0.55 8.63 17.93
C GLY A 494 -0.29 7.44 18.85
N THR A 495 0.69 7.57 19.76
CA THR A 495 1.09 6.47 20.66
C THR A 495 0.04 6.04 21.67
N LYS A 496 -1.00 6.85 21.92
CA LYS A 496 -2.09 6.51 22.83
C LYS A 496 -3.36 6.05 22.12
N ASN A 497 -3.40 6.14 20.78
CA ASN A 497 -4.58 5.86 19.95
C ASN A 497 -5.78 6.72 20.35
N THR A 498 -5.53 7.94 20.82
CA THR A 498 -6.56 8.87 21.30
C THR A 498 -6.40 10.25 20.71
N VAL A 499 -7.52 10.91 20.42
CA VAL A 499 -7.57 12.34 20.10
C VAL A 499 -7.93 13.11 21.36
N VAL A 500 -7.21 14.19 21.65
CA VAL A 500 -7.42 15.01 22.87
C VAL A 500 -8.16 16.29 22.53
N SER A 501 -9.26 16.52 23.23
CA SER A 501 -10.09 17.72 23.17
C SER A 501 -10.59 18.14 21.78
N PRO A 502 -11.11 17.20 20.96
CA PRO A 502 -11.92 17.54 19.80
C PRO A 502 -13.31 18.04 20.24
N ILE A 503 -14.07 18.60 19.30
CA ILE A 503 -15.53 18.64 19.44
C ILE A 503 -16.07 17.26 19.03
N ALA A 504 -16.91 16.63 19.85
CA ALA A 504 -17.49 15.32 19.52
C ALA A 504 -18.97 15.46 19.19
N VAL A 505 -19.37 15.10 17.98
CA VAL A 505 -20.79 14.96 17.62
C VAL A 505 -21.28 13.61 18.15
N VAL A 506 -22.43 13.62 18.82
CA VAL A 506 -23.09 12.41 19.30
C VAL A 506 -24.24 12.07 18.36
N GLU A 507 -24.04 11.06 17.52
CA GLU A 507 -25.06 10.52 16.61
C GLU A 507 -26.14 9.77 17.40
N THR A 508 -27.39 10.14 17.16
CA THR A 508 -28.56 9.65 17.92
C THR A 508 -29.70 9.12 17.06
N GLY A 509 -29.55 9.06 15.72
CA GLY A 509 -30.64 8.70 14.82
C GLY A 509 -31.18 9.83 13.96
N ASN A 510 -30.65 11.04 14.10
CA ASN A 510 -31.32 12.28 13.69
C ASN A 510 -30.86 12.82 12.31
N THR A 511 -29.89 12.15 11.68
CA THR A 511 -29.33 12.46 10.36
C THR A 511 -29.99 11.65 9.23
N ASP A 512 -29.76 12.02 7.97
CA ASP A 512 -30.27 11.29 6.79
C ASP A 512 -29.75 9.84 6.80
N PRO A 513 -30.56 8.83 6.41
CA PRO A 513 -30.11 7.45 6.28
C PRO A 513 -28.77 7.27 5.57
N LEU A 514 -28.45 8.05 4.53
CA LEU A 514 -27.22 7.90 3.75
C LEU A 514 -25.93 8.04 4.58
N ASN A 515 -25.97 8.74 5.73
CA ASN A 515 -24.82 8.80 6.64
C ASN A 515 -24.46 7.44 7.24
N TYR A 516 -25.45 6.56 7.40
CA TYR A 516 -25.26 5.26 8.04
C TYR A 516 -24.52 4.27 7.16
N GLY A 517 -24.64 4.39 5.83
CA GLY A 517 -23.81 3.64 4.89
C GLY A 517 -22.33 3.96 5.10
N TYR A 518 -21.99 5.25 5.23
CA TYR A 518 -20.64 5.71 5.54
C TYR A 518 -20.15 5.22 6.91
N TYR A 519 -20.94 5.40 7.98
CA TYR A 519 -20.54 4.94 9.33
C TYR A 519 -20.30 3.43 9.39
N PHE A 520 -21.20 2.61 8.82
CA PHE A 520 -21.09 1.15 8.84
C PHE A 520 -20.11 0.60 7.79
N SER A 521 -19.56 1.45 6.93
CA SER A 521 -18.52 1.03 5.99
C SER A 521 -17.15 0.94 6.64
N MET A 522 -16.83 1.85 7.58
CA MET A 522 -15.46 2.04 8.09
C MET A 522 -15.36 2.38 9.58
N TYR A 523 -16.43 2.86 10.21
CA TYR A 523 -16.37 3.48 11.55
C TYR A 523 -17.28 2.82 12.59
N TYR A 524 -17.94 1.72 12.23
CA TYR A 524 -18.75 0.93 13.14
C TYR A 524 -17.95 -0.24 13.71
N TYR A 525 -18.01 -0.39 15.03
CA TYR A 525 -17.26 -1.40 15.77
C TYR A 525 -18.19 -2.20 16.68
N PHE A 526 -17.99 -3.51 16.75
CA PHE A 526 -18.77 -4.40 17.61
C PHE A 526 -17.90 -5.48 18.25
N LYS A 527 -18.31 -5.94 19.43
CA LYS A 527 -17.61 -6.99 20.18
C LYS A 527 -18.11 -8.34 19.72
N SER A 528 -17.21 -9.29 19.44
CA SER A 528 -17.59 -10.66 19.12
C SER A 528 -16.65 -11.67 19.75
N HIS A 529 -17.18 -12.84 20.10
CA HIS A 529 -16.40 -13.99 20.58
C HIS A 529 -16.50 -15.19 19.64
N LEU A 530 -17.07 -14.98 18.45
CA LEU A 530 -17.25 -16.02 17.44
C LEU A 530 -16.02 -16.09 16.53
N ASP A 531 -15.78 -17.27 15.96
CA ASP A 531 -14.75 -17.48 14.94
C ASP A 531 -15.01 -16.64 13.68
N ASN A 532 -16.29 -16.43 13.35
CA ASN A 532 -16.74 -15.48 12.35
C ASN A 532 -17.45 -14.29 13.04
N PRO A 533 -16.75 -13.18 13.30
CA PRO A 533 -17.30 -12.06 14.06
C PRO A 533 -18.58 -11.47 13.47
N TYR A 534 -18.68 -11.43 12.15
CA TYR A 534 -19.81 -10.80 11.45
C TYR A 534 -21.15 -11.46 11.77
N GLU A 535 -21.17 -12.73 12.20
CA GLU A 535 -22.40 -13.40 12.67
C GLU A 535 -23.02 -12.72 13.90
N THR A 536 -22.24 -11.95 14.66
CA THR A 536 -22.77 -11.17 15.79
C THR A 536 -23.68 -10.02 15.37
N ILE A 537 -23.51 -9.50 14.15
CA ILE A 537 -24.28 -8.37 13.61
C ILE A 537 -25.12 -8.76 12.38
N HIS A 538 -25.20 -10.06 12.09
CA HIS A 538 -25.98 -10.61 10.99
C HIS A 538 -27.41 -10.88 11.50
N SER A 539 -28.26 -9.85 11.53
CA SER A 539 -29.69 -9.98 11.86
C SER A 539 -30.56 -10.28 10.63
#